data_AF-A0A6N9EMV7-F1
#
_entry.id   AF-A0A6N9EMV7-F1
#
_cell.length_a   1.000
_cell.length_b   1.000
_cell.length_c   1.000
_cell.angle_alpha   90.00
_cell.angle_beta   90.00
_cell.angle_gamma   90.00
#
_symmetry.space_group_name_H-M   'P 1'
#
loop_
_entity.id
_entity.type
_entity.pdbx_description
1 polymer ?
#
loop_
_entity_poly.entity_id
_entity_poly.type
_entity_poly.pdbx_seq_one_letter_code
_entity_poly.pdbx_strand_id
1 'polypeptide(L)' 'MTRRKLIFFTTADPRTDIDALFRAYHFATVASSAGLEAEVRLAGEAVSVADLDVVPDTEMGRDVRQKVIAGSDAPFMVSF' A
#
# COMPACT_ATOMS: atom_id res chain seq x y z
N MET A 1 -17.66 21.16 4.82
CA MET A 1 -17.92 19.72 4.57
C MET A 1 -16.70 18.94 5.00
N THR A 2 -16.86 17.94 5.86
CA THR A 2 -15.78 17.00 6.20
C THR A 2 -15.39 16.26 4.92
N ARG A 3 -14.11 16.33 4.51
CA ARG A 3 -13.63 15.55 3.36
C ARG A 3 -13.79 14.06 3.70
N ARG A 4 -14.32 13.27 2.77
CA ARG A 4 -14.41 11.82 2.94
C ARG A 4 -13.04 11.23 2.59
N LYS A 5 -12.47 10.43 3.51
CA LYS A 5 -11.22 9.69 3.30
C LYS A 5 -11.49 8.41 2.51
N LEU A 6 -10.66 8.12 1.51
CA LEU A 6 -10.63 6.83 0.81
C LEU A 6 -9.67 5.88 1.54
N ILE A 7 -10.13 4.67 1.83
CA ILE A 7 -9.33 3.66 2.53
C ILE A 7 -9.13 2.47 1.58
N PHE A 8 -7.88 2.20 1.23
CA PHE A 8 -7.46 1.05 0.44
C PHE A 8 -6.95 -0.02 1.40
N PHE A 9 -7.77 -1.04 1.61
CA PHE A 9 -7.54 -2.07 2.61
C PHE A 9 -7.01 -3.36 1.98
N THR A 10 -6.02 -3.99 2.60
CA THR A 10 -5.56 -5.33 2.21
C THR A 10 -5.16 -6.16 3.42
N THR A 11 -5.46 -7.46 3.35
CA THR A 11 -5.02 -8.49 4.30
C THR A 11 -4.11 -9.54 3.66
N ALA A 12 -3.81 -9.37 2.37
CA ALA A 12 -3.08 -10.35 1.58
C ALA A 12 -1.64 -10.52 2.07
N ASP A 13 -1.16 -11.76 2.09
CA ASP A 13 0.22 -12.08 2.44
C ASP A 13 1.16 -11.59 1.31
N PRO A 14 2.08 -10.66 1.59
CA PRO A 14 3.02 -10.13 0.60
C PRO A 14 3.92 -11.20 -0.04
N ARG A 15 4.02 -12.39 0.56
CA ARG A 15 4.82 -13.51 0.05
C ARG A 15 4.12 -14.26 -1.10
N THR A 16 2.79 -14.24 -1.13
CA THR A 16 1.99 -15.12 -2.00
C THR A 16 0.94 -14.39 -2.84
N ASP A 17 0.43 -13.24 -2.40
CA ASP A 17 -0.52 -12.41 -3.14
C ASP A 17 -0.09 -10.94 -3.12
N ILE A 18 0.91 -10.65 -3.93
CA ILE A 18 1.53 -9.33 -4.01
C ILE A 18 0.68 -8.30 -4.76
N ASP A 19 -0.21 -8.76 -5.64
CA ASP A 19 -1.01 -7.88 -6.50
C ASP A 19 -2.04 -7.08 -5.68
N ALA A 20 -2.58 -7.69 -4.61
CA ALA A 20 -3.47 -6.99 -3.69
C ALA A 20 -2.76 -5.82 -3.00
N LEU A 21 -1.50 -6.02 -2.61
CA LEU A 21 -0.65 -4.97 -2.04
C LEU A 21 -0.35 -3.87 -3.06
N PHE A 22 0.05 -4.26 -4.28
CA PHE A 22 0.30 -3.33 -5.38
C PHE A 22 -0.90 -2.41 -5.60
N ARG A 23 -2.10 -2.97 -5.71
CA ARG A 23 -3.33 -2.21 -5.96
C ARG A 23 -3.62 -1.23 -4.83
N ALA A 24 -3.47 -1.64 -3.57
CA ALA A 24 -3.73 -0.78 -2.43
C ALA A 24 -2.85 0.47 -2.45
N TYR A 25 -1.52 0.29 -2.59
CA TYR A 25 -0.60 1.42 -2.68
C TYR A 25 -0.81 2.25 -3.96
N HIS A 26 -1.00 1.60 -5.11
CA HIS A 26 -1.20 2.29 -6.38
C HIS A 26 -2.41 3.23 -6.34
N PHE A 27 -3.56 2.76 -5.90
CA PHE A 27 -4.76 3.59 -5.87
C PHE A 27 -4.71 4.66 -4.77
N ALA A 28 -4.02 4.42 -3.66
CA ALA A 28 -3.75 5.47 -2.67
C ALA A 28 -2.90 6.60 -3.27
N THR A 29 -1.85 6.28 -4.03
CA THR A 29 -1.04 7.27 -4.76
C THR A 29 -1.87 8.05 -5.78
N VAL A 30 -2.71 7.37 -6.55
CA VAL A 30 -3.57 8.03 -7.56
C VAL A 30 -4.58 8.96 -6.88
N ALA A 31 -5.22 8.51 -5.80
CA ALA A 31 -6.18 9.31 -5.04
C ALA A 31 -5.52 10.55 -4.43
N SER A 32 -4.36 10.39 -3.80
CA SER A 32 -3.64 11.52 -3.19
C SER A 32 -3.16 12.53 -4.25
N SER A 33 -2.71 12.04 -5.41
CA SER A 33 -2.31 12.88 -6.54
C SER A 33 -3.49 13.65 -7.14
N ALA A 34 -4.72 13.17 -6.97
CA ALA A 34 -5.95 13.88 -7.33
C ALA A 34 -6.45 14.84 -6.24
N GLY A 35 -5.69 15.06 -5.16
CA GLY A 35 -6.06 15.93 -4.04
C GLY A 35 -7.09 15.34 -3.08
N LEU A 36 -7.33 14.02 -3.17
CA LEU A 36 -8.22 13.29 -2.27
C LEU A 36 -7.47 12.81 -1.03
N GLU A 37 -8.13 12.84 0.11
CA GLU A 37 -7.60 12.24 1.33
C GLU A 37 -7.64 10.71 1.19
N ALA A 38 -6.48 10.06 1.33
CA ALA A 38 -6.33 8.63 1.13
C ALA A 38 -5.55 7.97 2.28
N GLU A 39 -5.78 6.67 2.45
CA GLU A 39 -5.08 5.83 3.41
C GLU A 39 -4.93 4.41 2.85
N VAL A 40 -3.75 3.82 3.02
CA VAL A 40 -3.53 2.37 2.91
C VAL A 40 -3.69 1.77 4.30
N ARG A 41 -4.59 0.81 4.45
CA ARG A 41 -4.79 0.10 5.72
C ARG A 41 -4.45 -1.37 5.55
N LEU A 42 -3.45 -1.81 6.31
CA LEU A 42 -2.96 -3.17 6.33
C LEU A 42 -3.57 -3.90 7.53
N ALA A 43 -3.83 -5.20 7.39
CA ALA A 43 -4.24 -6.05 8.50
C ALA A 43 -3.80 -7.50 8.25
N GLY A 44 -3.69 -8.31 9.31
CA GLY A 44 -3.26 -9.71 9.19
C GLY A 44 -1.87 -9.83 8.55
N GLU A 45 -1.72 -10.76 7.61
CA GLU A 45 -0.43 -11.03 6.95
C GLU A 45 0.13 -9.84 6.16
N ALA A 46 -0.73 -8.93 5.69
CA ALA A 46 -0.30 -7.74 4.96
C ALA A 46 0.61 -6.82 5.79
N VAL A 47 0.50 -6.85 7.12
CA VAL A 47 1.34 -6.06 8.03
C VAL A 47 2.82 -6.45 7.89
N SER A 48 3.11 -7.69 7.49
CA SER A 48 4.49 -8.15 7.31
C SER A 48 5.26 -7.42 6.20
N VAL A 49 4.60 -6.66 5.33
CA VAL A 49 5.28 -5.82 4.31
C VAL A 49 6.11 -4.69 4.92
N ALA A 50 5.94 -4.38 6.22
CA ALA A 50 6.85 -3.48 6.92
C ALA A 50 8.31 -3.99 6.88
N ASP A 51 8.50 -5.30 6.74
CA ASP A 51 9.77 -5.93 6.42
C ASP A 51 9.81 -6.24 4.91
N LEU A 52 10.55 -5.43 4.14
CA LEU A 52 10.62 -5.57 2.69
C LEU A 52 11.35 -6.84 2.21
N ASP A 53 12.01 -7.58 3.10
CA ASP A 53 12.67 -8.83 2.77
C ASP A 53 11.68 -9.98 2.58
N VAL A 54 10.45 -9.86 3.11
CA VAL A 54 9.40 -10.87 2.91
C VAL A 54 8.78 -10.83 1.51
N VAL A 55 8.96 -9.72 0.79
CA VAL A 55 8.44 -9.55 -0.56
C VAL A 55 9.26 -10.42 -1.53
N PRO A 56 8.67 -11.24 -2.41
CA PRO A 56 9.44 -12.03 -3.36
C PRO A 56 10.30 -11.17 -4.30
N ASP A 57 11.48 -11.63 -4.70
CA ASP A 57 12.29 -10.95 -5.72
C ASP A 57 11.81 -11.31 -7.14
N THR A 58 10.61 -10.83 -7.45
CA THR A 58 10.02 -10.85 -8.79
C THR A 58 9.93 -9.43 -9.33
N GLU A 59 9.62 -9.26 -10.62
CA GLU A 59 9.35 -7.93 -11.19
C GLU A 59 8.27 -7.18 -10.39
N MET A 60 7.13 -7.83 -10.17
CA MET A 60 6.05 -7.26 -9.36
C MET A 60 6.46 -7.00 -7.90
N GLY A 61 7.30 -7.87 -7.33
CA GLY A 61 7.82 -7.67 -5.98
C GLY A 61 8.74 -6.46 -5.86
N ARG A 62 9.58 -6.20 -6.86
CA ARG A 62 10.38 -4.97 -6.91
C ARG A 62 9.49 -3.72 -7.04
N ASP A 63 8.45 -3.78 -7.86
CA ASP A 63 7.48 -2.69 -8.01
C ASP A 63 6.74 -2.39 -6.70
N VAL A 64 6.32 -3.42 -5.97
CA VAL A 64 5.68 -3.26 -4.66
C VAL A 64 6.65 -2.66 -3.65
N ARG A 65 7.92 -3.10 -3.60
CA ARG A 65 8.92 -2.48 -2.71
C ARG A 65 9.04 -0.98 -2.99
N GLN A 66 9.14 -0.58 -4.26
CA GLN A 66 9.20 0.83 -4.64
C GLN A 66 7.97 1.60 -4.19
N LYS A 67 6.77 1.02 -4.32
CA LYS A 67 5.53 1.63 -3.85
C LYS A 67 5.42 1.76 -2.34
N VAL A 68 5.85 0.74 -1.60
CA VAL A 68 5.86 0.75 -0.13
C VAL A 68 6.82 1.83 0.37
N ILE A 69 8.03 1.88 -0.18
CA ILE A 69 9.03 2.93 0.11
C ILE A 69 8.46 4.31 -0.20
N ALA A 70 7.89 4.50 -1.40
CA ALA A 70 7.28 5.78 -1.78
C ALA A 70 6.08 6.15 -0.88
N GLY A 71 5.35 5.15 -0.37
CA GLY A 71 4.23 5.34 0.55
C GLY A 71 4.65 5.89 1.91
N SER A 72 5.87 5.62 2.37
CA SER A 72 6.41 6.18 3.62
C SER A 72 6.58 7.70 3.59
N ASP A 73 6.83 8.26 2.39
CA ASP A 73 6.99 9.70 2.17
C ASP A 73 5.75 10.33 1.49
N ALA A 74 4.68 9.56 1.28
CA ALA A 74 3.53 9.99 0.50
C ALA A 74 2.56 10.90 1.28
N PRO A 75 1.76 11.73 0.59
CA PRO A 75 0.71 12.54 1.22
C PRO A 75 -0.54 11.73 1.61
N PHE A 76 -0.45 10.39 1.69
CA PHE A 76 -1.49 9.51 2.21
C PHE A 76 -0.96 8.75 3.43
N MET A 77 -1.83 8.35 4.33
CA MET A 77 -1.43 7.58 5.52
C MET A 77 -1.25 6.10 5.19
N VAL A 78 -0.32 5.44 5.88
CA VAL A 78 -0.28 3.98 5.99
C VAL A 78 -0.58 3.61 7.44
N SER A 79 -1.53 2.71 7.67
CA SER A 79 -1.90 2.22 9.00
C SER A 79 -1.96 0.70 9.04
N PHE A 80 -1.72 0.13 10.22
CA PHE A 80 -1.71 -1.30 10.51
C PHE A 80 -2.17 -1.57 11.94
#